data_AF-A0AAD9I2V0-F1
#
_entry.id   AF-A0AAD9I2V0-F1
#
_cell.length_a   1.000
_cell.length_b   1.000
_cell.length_c   1.000
_cell.angle_alpha   90.00
_cell.angle_beta   90.00
_cell.angle_gamma   90.00
#
_symmetry.space_group_name_H-M   'P 1'
#
loop_
_entity.id
_entity.type
_entity.pdbx_description
1 polymer ?
#
loop_
_entity_poly.entity_id
_entity_poly.type
_entity_poly.pdbx_seq_one_letter_code
_entity_poly.pdbx_strand_id
1 'polypeptide(L)'
;MQLDYYKLLAKTSSYILSFVYKARKRVISKDKLGVFKFLPRSLLPSNRKLITCRNVLKVKKDAKNRPIKYKSRLVARGFMQVEGLDYTVTYASTSIPPTWRILLAIGTVLDWEIEQADFIGAFLNSTLREEIYMEIPKGLLDLAASNKAIYKLLLKYGYNSSTPNIIKLSKALYGLKQSPREWQDKLKILLKSLDYLPLISDPGVFYNAKTCHFIVTYIDNCLFIGPNIGYITDLKKRLNKVYAIEDLGPAAYFLGVQIIRDRPNRRL
;
A
#
# COMPACT_ATOMS: atom_id res chain seq x y z
N MET A 1 -6.28 25.37 -14.96
CA MET A 1 -5.43 24.76 -13.90
C MET A 1 -6.21 24.34 -12.65
N GLN A 2 -6.88 25.25 -11.92
CA GLN A 2 -7.65 24.87 -10.71
C GLN A 2 -9.02 24.24 -11.06
N LEU A 3 -9.66 24.71 -12.14
CA LEU A 3 -10.91 24.16 -12.65
C LEU A 3 -10.77 22.72 -13.20
N ASP A 4 -9.60 22.38 -13.75
CA ASP A 4 -9.29 21.03 -14.27
C ASP A 4 -9.08 20.01 -13.15
N TYR A 5 -8.55 20.45 -11.99
CA TYR A 5 -8.41 19.61 -10.81
C TYR A 5 -9.78 19.17 -10.26
N TYR A 6 -10.76 20.08 -10.22
CA TYR A 6 -12.11 19.77 -9.77
C TYR A 6 -12.95 19.04 -10.83
N LYS A 7 -12.76 19.30 -12.12
CA LYS A 7 -13.34 18.48 -13.20
C LYS A 7 -12.74 17.07 -13.23
N LEU A 8 -11.44 16.91 -12.93
CA LEU A 8 -10.83 15.59 -12.68
C LEU A 8 -11.48 14.94 -11.47
N LEU A 9 -11.62 15.63 -10.33
CA LEU A 9 -12.31 15.16 -9.11
C LEU A 9 -13.77 14.74 -9.35
N ALA A 10 -14.49 15.45 -10.23
CA ALA A 10 -15.88 15.14 -10.58
C ALA A 10 -16.01 13.89 -11.46
N LYS A 11 -15.14 13.71 -12.47
CA LYS A 11 -15.05 12.43 -13.23
C LYS A 11 -14.44 11.29 -12.40
N THR A 12 -13.76 11.65 -11.32
CA THR A 12 -13.17 10.76 -10.32
C THR A 12 -13.99 10.79 -9.03
N SER A 13 -15.30 10.53 -9.15
CA SER A 13 -16.24 10.30 -8.04
C SER A 13 -15.94 8.99 -7.26
N SER A 14 -14.66 8.68 -7.03
CA SER A 14 -14.13 7.42 -6.47
C SER A 14 -12.94 7.60 -5.50
N TYR A 15 -12.39 8.81 -5.31
CA TYR A 15 -10.99 8.92 -4.87
C TYR A 15 -10.73 9.65 -3.55
N ILE A 16 -11.49 10.70 -3.19
CA ILE A 16 -11.77 11.00 -1.77
C ILE A 16 -12.60 9.85 -1.17
N LEU A 17 -13.49 9.29 -1.99
CA LEU A 17 -14.07 7.99 -1.77
C LEU A 17 -12.98 6.91 -1.63
N SER A 18 -11.77 6.96 -2.18
CA SER A 18 -10.80 5.88 -1.90
C SER A 18 -10.33 5.89 -0.44
N PHE A 19 -10.21 7.05 0.21
CA PHE A 19 -9.93 7.13 1.65
C PHE A 19 -11.15 6.70 2.49
N VAL A 20 -12.35 7.18 2.16
CA VAL A 20 -13.59 6.93 2.94
C VAL A 20 -14.30 5.59 2.57
N TYR A 21 -14.19 5.15 1.32
CA TYR A 21 -14.79 3.97 0.66
C TYR A 21 -13.81 2.78 0.55
N LYS A 22 -12.48 2.94 0.37
CA LYS A 22 -11.58 1.78 0.58
C LYS A 22 -11.47 1.41 2.05
N ALA A 23 -11.66 2.37 2.96
CA ALA A 23 -11.93 2.08 4.37
C ALA A 23 -13.19 1.21 4.59
N ARG A 24 -14.10 1.13 3.59
CA ARG A 24 -15.31 0.30 3.63
C ARG A 24 -15.23 -1.02 2.85
N LYS A 25 -14.52 -1.11 1.71
CA LYS A 25 -14.82 -2.18 0.71
C LYS A 25 -13.65 -2.97 0.10
N ARG A 26 -12.38 -2.68 0.38
CA ARG A 26 -11.26 -3.38 -0.29
C ARG A 26 -10.05 -3.74 0.57
N VAL A 27 -10.14 -3.49 1.87
CA VAL A 27 -9.23 -4.11 2.83
C VAL A 27 -9.87 -5.45 3.19
N ILE A 28 -9.38 -6.54 2.59
CA ILE A 28 -9.81 -7.91 2.92
C ILE A 28 -9.39 -8.29 4.35
N SER A 29 -8.53 -7.49 5.00
CA SER A 29 -8.17 -7.73 6.39
C SER A 29 -9.43 -7.76 7.25
N LYS A 30 -9.68 -8.88 7.92
CA LYS A 30 -10.75 -9.12 8.90
C LYS A 30 -10.70 -8.18 10.13
N ASP A 31 -9.81 -7.19 10.11
CA ASP A 31 -9.62 -6.21 11.16
C ASP A 31 -10.79 -5.22 11.20
N LYS A 32 -11.46 -5.16 12.35
CA LYS A 32 -12.62 -4.30 12.63
C LYS A 32 -12.25 -2.81 12.72
N LEU A 33 -10.95 -2.48 12.80
CA LEU A 33 -10.48 -1.10 12.85
C LEU A 33 -10.65 -0.42 11.48
N GLY A 34 -11.40 0.68 11.46
CA GLY A 34 -11.41 1.62 10.33
C GLY A 34 -10.04 2.27 10.13
N VAL A 35 -9.75 2.78 8.93
CA VAL A 35 -8.46 3.44 8.62
C VAL A 35 -8.23 4.67 9.51
N PHE A 36 -9.29 5.38 9.87
CA PHE A 36 -9.26 6.60 10.66
C PHE A 36 -10.60 6.84 11.34
N LYS A 37 -10.64 7.80 12.27
CA LYS A 37 -11.86 8.37 12.85
C LYS A 37 -11.75 9.90 12.93
N PHE A 38 -12.89 10.57 12.85
CA PHE A 38 -12.99 11.99 13.17
C PHE A 38 -13.12 12.17 14.67
N LEU A 39 -12.51 13.23 15.18
CA LEU A 39 -12.61 13.65 16.57
C LEU A 39 -12.80 15.18 16.61
N PRO A 40 -13.50 15.72 17.62
CA PRO A 40 -13.44 17.14 17.92
C PRO A 40 -11.99 17.59 18.10
N ARG A 41 -11.66 18.78 17.57
CA ARG A 41 -10.30 19.35 17.67
C ARG A 41 -9.85 19.54 19.11
N SER A 42 -10.79 19.75 20.04
CA SER A 42 -10.52 19.84 21.49
C SER A 42 -9.93 18.56 22.09
N LEU A 43 -10.05 17.40 21.42
CA LEU A 43 -9.46 16.14 21.86
C LEU A 43 -8.01 15.92 21.36
N LEU A 44 -7.40 16.92 20.71
CA LEU A 44 -5.98 16.86 20.37
C LEU A 44 -5.14 16.95 21.66
N PRO A 45 -4.30 15.96 21.98
CA PRO A 45 -3.42 16.05 23.15
C PRO A 45 -2.46 17.24 23.03
N SER A 46 -2.18 17.91 24.14
CA SER A 46 -1.32 19.11 24.18
C SER A 46 0.12 18.86 23.69
N ASN A 47 0.61 17.62 23.82
CA ASN A 47 1.93 17.21 23.36
C ASN A 47 1.95 16.69 21.91
N ARG A 48 0.82 16.75 21.18
CA ARG A 48 0.71 16.26 19.79
C ARG A 48 0.51 17.40 18.81
N LYS A 49 1.07 17.25 17.61
CA LYS A 49 0.89 18.20 16.51
C LYS A 49 0.01 17.58 15.42
N LEU A 50 -0.77 18.42 14.77
CA LEU A 50 -1.51 18.04 13.58
C LEU A 50 -0.56 18.03 12.37
N ILE A 51 -0.47 16.88 11.71
CA ILE A 51 0.19 16.83 10.40
C ILE A 51 -0.81 17.17 9.30
N THR A 52 -0.32 17.85 8.26
CA THR A 52 -1.14 18.12 7.08
C THR A 52 -1.08 16.94 6.10
N CYS A 53 -1.90 16.98 5.05
CA CYS A 53 -1.90 15.97 3.99
C CYS A 53 -2.06 16.60 2.61
N ARG A 54 -1.81 15.81 1.56
CA ARG A 54 -1.97 16.22 0.16
C ARG A 54 -2.47 15.06 -0.69
N ASN A 55 -3.29 15.38 -1.69
CA ASN A 55 -3.62 14.43 -2.75
C ASN A 55 -2.52 14.43 -3.82
N VAL A 56 -1.91 13.28 -4.05
CA VAL A 56 -0.94 13.04 -5.12
C VAL A 56 -1.67 12.33 -6.26
N LEU A 57 -1.70 12.97 -7.43
CA LEU A 57 -2.36 12.47 -8.63
C LEU A 57 -1.31 11.92 -9.61
N LYS A 58 -1.61 10.78 -10.24
CA LYS A 58 -0.78 10.17 -11.28
C LYS A 58 -1.66 9.60 -12.39
N VAL A 59 -1.39 9.95 -13.63
CA VAL A 59 -2.04 9.33 -14.80
C VAL A 59 -1.17 8.16 -15.26
N LYS A 60 -1.71 6.95 -15.26
CA LYS A 60 -1.14 5.80 -15.99
C LYS A 60 -1.57 5.92 -17.45
N LYS A 61 -0.59 5.83 -18.35
CA LYS A 61 -0.78 5.95 -19.79
C LYS A 61 -0.36 4.66 -20.48
N ASP A 62 -0.92 4.40 -21.66
CA ASP A 62 -0.51 3.28 -22.52
C ASP A 62 0.79 3.60 -23.26
N ALA A 63 1.28 2.64 -24.05
CA ALA A 63 2.46 2.81 -24.91
C ALA A 63 2.29 3.94 -25.95
N LYS A 64 1.04 4.34 -26.27
CA LYS A 64 0.69 5.46 -27.16
C LYS A 64 0.45 6.76 -26.39
N ASN A 65 0.89 6.84 -25.12
CA ASN A 65 0.75 8.00 -24.25
C ASN A 65 -0.71 8.42 -23.95
N ARG A 66 -1.70 7.54 -24.18
CA ARG A 66 -3.12 7.79 -23.90
C ARG A 66 -3.45 7.43 -22.44
N PRO A 67 -4.26 8.23 -21.73
CA PRO A 67 -4.63 7.92 -20.35
C PRO A 67 -5.43 6.60 -20.24
N ILE A 68 -4.88 5.60 -19.56
CA ILE A 68 -5.59 4.35 -19.23
C ILE A 68 -6.28 4.47 -17.86
N LYS A 69 -5.56 5.03 -16.87
CA LYS A 69 -6.02 4.98 -15.47
C LYS A 69 -5.54 6.20 -14.71
N TYR A 70 -6.45 6.88 -14.05
CA TYR A 70 -6.14 7.98 -13.14
C TYR A 70 -5.97 7.40 -11.72
N LYS A 71 -4.80 7.60 -11.12
CA LYS A 71 -4.48 7.22 -9.74
C LYS A 71 -4.46 8.48 -8.87
N SER A 72 -5.06 8.39 -7.69
CA SER A 72 -4.95 9.39 -6.63
C SER A 72 -4.56 8.69 -5.34
N ARG A 73 -3.70 9.33 -4.55
CA ARG A 73 -3.30 8.86 -3.22
C ARG A 73 -3.38 10.03 -2.25
N LEU A 74 -4.07 9.83 -1.13
CA LEU A 74 -3.92 10.72 0.01
C LEU A 74 -2.58 10.40 0.68
N VAL A 75 -1.74 11.41 0.80
CA VAL A 75 -0.39 11.30 1.35
C VAL A 75 -0.30 12.23 2.55
N ALA A 76 -0.02 11.66 3.72
CA ALA A 76 0.29 12.42 4.92
C ALA A 76 1.65 13.11 4.75
N ARG A 77 1.80 14.32 5.28
CA ARG A 77 3.09 15.04 5.24
C ARG A 77 3.96 14.58 6.41
N GLY A 78 4.54 13.38 6.31
CA GLY A 78 5.34 12.81 7.40
C GLY A 78 6.63 13.56 7.73
N PHE A 79 7.07 14.50 6.90
CA PHE A 79 8.14 15.43 7.28
C PHE A 79 7.73 16.36 8.43
N MET A 80 6.44 16.49 8.73
CA MET A 80 5.92 17.22 9.90
C MET A 80 5.89 16.36 11.18
N GLN A 81 6.15 15.05 11.08
CA GLN A 81 6.17 14.16 12.25
C GLN A 81 7.41 14.41 13.10
N VAL A 82 7.22 14.31 14.42
CA VAL A 82 8.29 14.49 15.41
C VAL A 82 8.80 13.12 15.88
N GLU A 83 10.10 12.90 15.80
CA GLU A 83 10.75 11.70 16.32
C GLU A 83 10.61 11.59 17.84
N GLY A 84 10.47 10.36 18.35
CA GLY A 84 10.22 10.10 19.78
C GLY A 84 8.77 10.35 20.21
N LEU A 85 7.97 11.03 19.39
CA LEU A 85 6.53 11.22 19.62
C LEU A 85 5.70 10.45 18.58
N ASP A 86 5.81 10.85 17.31
CA ASP A 86 4.96 10.35 16.21
C ASP A 86 5.56 9.11 15.52
N TYR A 87 6.84 8.84 15.74
CA TYR A 87 7.51 7.60 15.35
C TYR A 87 8.77 7.42 16.18
N THR A 88 9.22 6.18 16.34
CA THR A 88 10.50 5.84 16.99
C THR A 88 11.49 5.21 16.01
N VAL A 89 11.01 4.36 15.10
CA VAL A 89 11.84 3.66 14.10
C VAL A 89 11.14 3.68 12.75
N THR A 90 11.92 3.91 11.68
CA THR A 90 11.40 4.04 10.31
C THR A 90 11.85 2.92 9.37
N TYR A 91 12.85 2.15 9.76
CA TYR A 91 13.48 1.15 8.90
C TYR A 91 12.51 0.05 8.49
N ALA A 92 12.44 -0.21 7.18
CA ALA A 92 11.72 -1.31 6.57
C ALA A 92 12.66 -2.09 5.67
N SER A 93 12.77 -3.40 5.90
CA SER A 93 13.59 -4.27 5.07
C SER A 93 12.92 -4.48 3.70
N THR A 94 13.32 -3.73 2.69
CA THR A 94 12.95 -3.97 1.29
C THR A 94 14.09 -4.67 0.57
N SER A 95 13.76 -5.52 -0.39
CA SER A 95 14.78 -6.23 -1.19
C SER A 95 15.71 -5.26 -1.91
N ILE A 96 17.00 -5.62 -1.97
CA ILE A 96 18.02 -4.80 -2.64
C ILE A 96 18.19 -5.22 -4.11
N PRO A 97 18.55 -4.28 -5.01
CA PRO A 97 18.75 -4.57 -6.44
C PRO A 97 19.62 -5.76 -6.79
N PRO A 98 20.79 -5.98 -6.17
CA PRO A 98 21.62 -7.13 -6.48
C PRO A 98 20.90 -8.47 -6.23
N THR A 99 20.22 -8.62 -5.09
CA THR A 99 19.60 -9.89 -4.70
C THR A 99 18.51 -10.32 -5.68
N TRP A 100 17.57 -9.42 -5.99
CA TRP A 100 16.48 -9.81 -6.88
C TRP A 100 16.94 -10.01 -8.32
N ARG A 101 17.99 -9.32 -8.78
CA ARG A 101 18.62 -9.61 -10.09
C ARG A 101 19.26 -10.99 -10.13
N ILE A 102 19.95 -11.38 -9.06
CA ILE A 102 20.52 -12.73 -8.93
C ILE A 102 19.41 -13.79 -8.96
N LEU A 103 18.31 -13.57 -8.24
CA LEU A 103 17.18 -14.51 -8.24
C LEU A 103 16.50 -14.61 -9.61
N LEU A 104 16.39 -13.49 -10.35
CA LEU A 104 15.92 -13.52 -11.74
C LEU A 104 16.86 -14.36 -12.62
N ALA A 105 18.18 -14.17 -12.49
CA ALA A 105 19.17 -14.95 -13.24
C ALA A 105 19.09 -16.45 -12.91
N ILE A 106 19.00 -16.81 -11.62
CA ILE A 106 18.80 -18.19 -11.16
C ILE A 106 17.52 -18.77 -11.75
N GLY A 107 16.40 -18.04 -11.63
CA GLY A 107 15.11 -18.50 -12.12
C GLY A 107 15.11 -18.74 -13.63
N THR A 108 15.90 -17.97 -14.37
CA THR A 108 16.03 -18.14 -15.83
C THR A 108 16.94 -19.29 -16.21
N VAL A 109 18.11 -19.43 -15.57
CA VAL A 109 19.05 -20.54 -15.84
C VAL A 109 18.44 -21.90 -15.48
N LEU A 110 17.67 -21.96 -14.40
CA LEU A 110 17.02 -23.19 -13.92
C LEU A 110 15.62 -23.43 -14.52
N ASP A 111 15.18 -22.56 -15.43
CA ASP A 111 13.82 -22.54 -15.97
C ASP A 111 12.69 -22.57 -14.93
N TRP A 112 12.88 -21.88 -13.80
CA TRP A 112 11.85 -21.67 -12.80
C TRP A 112 10.82 -20.65 -13.24
N GLU A 113 9.66 -20.68 -12.60
CA GLU A 113 8.62 -19.68 -12.83
C GLU A 113 9.01 -18.36 -12.15
N ILE A 114 8.71 -17.24 -12.83
CA ILE A 114 8.98 -15.88 -12.35
C ILE A 114 7.70 -15.08 -12.53
N GLU A 115 6.97 -14.93 -11.44
CA GLU A 115 5.62 -14.40 -11.39
C GLU A 115 5.58 -13.12 -10.55
N GLN A 116 4.64 -12.23 -10.83
CA GLN A 116 4.52 -10.92 -10.18
C GLN A 116 3.11 -10.71 -9.61
N ALA A 117 3.03 -10.01 -8.47
CA ALA A 117 1.78 -9.45 -7.98
C ALA A 117 2.03 -8.17 -7.16
N ASP A 118 0.99 -7.34 -7.05
CA ASP A 118 1.01 -6.13 -6.22
C ASP A 118 0.02 -6.23 -5.05
N PHE A 119 0.46 -5.94 -3.82
CA PHE A 119 -0.44 -5.76 -2.68
C PHE A 119 -1.26 -4.48 -2.82
N ILE A 120 -2.58 -4.63 -2.85
CA ILE A 120 -3.49 -3.50 -2.96
C ILE A 120 -3.54 -2.78 -1.61
N GLY A 121 -3.01 -1.56 -1.60
CA GLY A 121 -3.07 -0.69 -0.43
C GLY A 121 -2.24 -1.18 0.74
N ALA A 122 -1.03 -1.70 0.48
CA ALA A 122 -0.05 -2.16 1.47
C ALA A 122 -0.13 -1.45 2.84
N PHE A 123 0.09 -0.13 2.88
CA PHE A 123 0.09 0.63 4.15
C PHE A 123 -1.27 0.66 4.86
N LEU A 124 -2.38 0.65 4.11
CA LEU A 124 -3.73 0.61 4.68
C LEU A 124 -4.08 -0.74 5.30
N ASN A 125 -3.25 -1.76 5.11
CA ASN A 125 -3.41 -3.07 5.74
C ASN A 125 -2.64 -3.17 7.07
N SER A 126 -1.82 -2.17 7.41
CA SER A 126 -1.05 -2.11 8.65
C SER A 126 -1.64 -1.11 9.65
N THR A 127 -1.73 -1.53 10.91
CA THR A 127 -2.15 -0.70 12.05
C THR A 127 -1.01 0.21 12.50
N LEU A 128 -1.31 1.44 12.90
CA LEU A 128 -0.32 2.32 13.53
C LEU A 128 -0.19 1.98 15.03
N ARG A 129 1.04 2.02 15.53
CA ARG A 129 1.33 1.88 16.98
C ARG A 129 1.25 3.23 17.67
N GLU A 130 1.72 4.28 16.99
CA GLU A 130 1.71 5.65 17.49
C GLU A 130 0.37 6.36 17.22
N GLU A 131 0.07 7.36 18.04
CA GLU A 131 -1.09 8.22 17.83
C GLU A 131 -0.76 9.33 16.83
N ILE A 132 -1.30 9.22 15.62
CA ILE A 132 -1.13 10.22 14.57
C ILE A 132 -2.41 10.99 14.36
N TYR A 133 -2.31 12.31 14.47
CA TYR A 133 -3.40 13.24 14.22
C TYR A 133 -3.13 14.05 12.96
N MET A 134 -4.11 14.10 12.08
CA MET A 134 -4.01 14.71 10.76
C MET A 134 -5.14 15.71 10.56
N GLU A 135 -4.85 16.78 9.82
CA GLU A 135 -5.88 17.70 9.35
C GLU A 135 -6.84 17.03 8.37
N ILE A 136 -8.06 17.56 8.29
CA ILE A 136 -9.03 17.13 7.28
C ILE A 136 -8.48 17.48 5.89
N PRO A 137 -8.46 16.52 4.94
CA PRO A 137 -8.02 16.79 3.58
C PRO A 137 -8.82 17.92 2.94
N LYS A 138 -8.11 18.90 2.36
CA LYS A 138 -8.72 20.01 1.63
C LYS A 138 -9.69 19.50 0.56
N GLY A 139 -10.90 20.06 0.52
CA GLY A 139 -11.96 19.67 -0.40
C GLY A 139 -12.83 18.48 0.03
N LEU A 140 -12.52 17.81 1.16
CA LEU A 140 -13.37 16.73 1.67
C LEU A 140 -14.76 17.23 2.09
N LEU A 141 -14.80 18.36 2.81
CA LEU A 141 -16.05 18.93 3.31
C LEU A 141 -16.89 19.52 2.17
N ASP A 142 -16.27 20.20 1.21
CA ASP A 142 -16.95 20.71 0.00
C ASP A 142 -17.60 19.58 -0.80
N LEU A 143 -16.89 18.44 -0.91
CA LEU A 143 -17.43 17.25 -1.57
C LEU A 143 -18.56 16.60 -0.75
N ALA A 144 -18.46 16.61 0.57
CA ALA A 144 -19.52 16.10 1.43
C ALA A 144 -20.80 16.95 1.37
N ALA A 145 -20.65 18.28 1.24
CA ALA A 145 -21.77 19.19 1.06
C ALA A 145 -22.57 18.91 -0.24
N SER A 146 -21.88 18.50 -1.31
CA SER A 146 -22.50 18.16 -2.59
C SER A 146 -22.83 16.67 -2.77
N ASN A 147 -22.50 15.80 -1.79
CA ASN A 147 -22.68 14.35 -1.91
C ASN A 147 -23.15 13.72 -0.59
N LYS A 148 -24.46 13.43 -0.52
CA LYS A 148 -25.13 12.84 0.66
C LYS A 148 -24.54 11.49 1.09
N ALA A 149 -24.03 10.68 0.17
CA ALA A 149 -23.42 9.40 0.51
C ALA A 149 -22.07 9.58 1.24
N ILE A 150 -21.29 10.57 0.81
CA ILE A 150 -20.03 10.93 1.47
C ILE A 150 -20.31 11.54 2.84
N TYR A 151 -21.28 12.46 2.94
CA TYR A 151 -21.67 13.03 4.22
C TYR A 151 -22.11 11.97 5.24
N LYS A 152 -22.97 11.02 4.83
CA LYS A 152 -23.35 9.87 5.68
C LYS A 152 -22.14 9.04 6.14
N LEU A 153 -21.13 8.88 5.28
CA LEU A 153 -19.90 8.19 5.67
C LEU A 153 -19.09 9.00 6.69
N LEU A 154 -18.98 10.33 6.53
CA LEU A 154 -18.29 11.17 7.52
C LEU A 154 -18.94 11.02 8.90
N LEU A 155 -20.26 11.11 8.97
CA LEU A 155 -21.02 10.92 10.22
C LEU A 155 -20.76 9.55 10.84
N LYS A 156 -20.77 8.48 10.03
CA LYS A 156 -20.46 7.12 10.48
C LYS A 156 -19.08 7.01 11.14
N TYR A 157 -18.09 7.79 10.67
CA TYR A 157 -16.74 7.80 11.21
C TYR A 157 -16.52 8.89 12.28
N GLY A 158 -17.58 9.48 12.81
CA GLY A 158 -17.53 10.39 13.97
C GLY A 158 -17.46 11.87 13.64
N TYR A 159 -17.68 12.27 12.38
CA TYR A 159 -17.68 13.70 12.03
C TYR A 159 -18.85 14.42 12.70
N ASN A 160 -18.57 15.55 13.33
CA ASN A 160 -19.59 16.39 13.96
C ASN A 160 -19.60 17.80 13.34
N SER A 161 -20.63 18.14 12.58
CA SER A 161 -20.75 19.44 11.90
C SER A 161 -20.77 20.65 12.84
N SER A 162 -21.10 20.46 14.11
CA SER A 162 -21.20 21.55 15.11
C SER A 162 -19.85 21.90 15.74
N THR A 163 -18.77 21.20 15.41
CA THR A 163 -17.44 21.46 15.98
C THR A 163 -16.34 21.36 14.93
N PRO A 164 -15.20 22.06 15.10
CA PRO A 164 -14.02 21.78 14.28
C PRO A 164 -13.55 20.34 14.52
N ASN A 165 -13.33 19.58 13.45
CA ASN A 165 -12.91 18.18 13.53
C ASN A 165 -11.45 18.02 13.08
N ILE A 166 -10.81 16.98 13.61
CA ILE A 166 -9.50 16.45 13.20
C ILE A 166 -9.64 14.97 12.88
N ILE A 167 -8.61 14.38 12.24
CA ILE A 167 -8.57 12.95 11.94
C ILE A 167 -7.55 12.29 12.86
N LYS A 168 -7.95 11.22 13.57
CA LYS A 168 -7.00 10.28 14.19
C LYS A 168 -6.83 9.08 13.28
N LEU A 169 -5.60 8.80 12.88
CA LEU A 169 -5.27 7.64 12.04
C LEU A 169 -5.15 6.39 12.91
N SER A 170 -5.77 5.30 12.45
CA SER A 170 -5.62 3.97 13.06
C SER A 170 -4.75 3.04 12.21
N LYS A 171 -4.68 3.31 10.90
CA LYS A 171 -3.87 2.55 9.94
C LYS A 171 -2.87 3.45 9.24
N ALA A 172 -1.79 2.83 8.78
CA ALA A 172 -0.69 3.54 8.17
C ALA A 172 -1.10 4.15 6.81
N LEU A 173 -0.51 5.30 6.47
CA LEU A 173 -0.78 6.05 5.25
C LEU A 173 0.50 6.31 4.48
N TYR A 174 0.38 6.47 3.17
CA TYR A 174 1.50 6.96 2.37
C TYR A 174 2.00 8.29 2.95
N GLY A 175 3.32 8.44 3.00
CA GLY A 175 3.99 9.64 3.46
C GLY A 175 4.25 9.72 4.97
N LEU A 176 3.65 8.85 5.80
CA LEU A 176 4.12 8.70 7.19
C LEU A 176 5.47 8.00 7.22
N LYS A 177 6.34 8.38 8.17
CA LYS A 177 7.70 7.87 8.26
C LYS A 177 7.78 6.38 8.59
N GLN A 178 6.85 5.87 9.42
CA GLN A 178 6.83 4.47 9.86
C GLN A 178 6.01 3.52 8.96
N SER A 179 5.26 4.04 7.97
CA SER A 179 4.35 3.22 7.16
C SER A 179 5.03 2.04 6.44
N PRO A 180 6.21 2.20 5.83
CA PRO A 180 6.92 1.07 5.24
C PRO A 180 7.22 -0.04 6.25
N ARG A 181 7.63 0.34 7.47
CA ARG A 181 7.97 -0.60 8.54
C ARG A 181 6.75 -1.36 9.03
N GLU A 182 5.66 -0.66 9.33
CA GLU A 182 4.44 -1.31 9.84
C GLU A 182 3.86 -2.30 8.83
N TRP A 183 3.94 -1.99 7.53
CA TRP A 183 3.57 -2.94 6.49
C TRP A 183 4.54 -4.14 6.43
N GLN A 184 5.84 -3.89 6.46
CA GLN A 184 6.83 -4.97 6.39
C GLN A 184 6.71 -5.94 7.58
N ASP A 185 6.47 -5.43 8.79
CA ASP A 185 6.28 -6.26 9.98
C ASP A 185 5.03 -7.16 9.84
N LYS A 186 3.92 -6.63 9.34
CA LYS A 186 2.70 -7.41 9.06
C LYS A 186 2.95 -8.49 8.00
N LEU A 187 3.65 -8.13 6.92
CA LEU A 187 3.96 -9.06 5.85
C LEU A 187 4.90 -10.18 6.32
N LYS A 188 5.93 -9.85 7.11
CA LYS A 188 6.83 -10.82 7.74
C LYS A 188 6.06 -11.85 8.58
N ILE A 189 5.11 -11.42 9.40
CA ILE A 189 4.28 -12.31 10.22
C ILE A 189 3.44 -13.24 9.33
N LEU A 190 2.79 -12.70 8.29
CA LEU A 190 1.99 -13.48 7.36
C LEU A 190 2.84 -14.52 6.63
N LEU A 191 3.98 -14.11 6.04
CA LEU A 191 4.85 -15.01 5.31
C LEU A 191 5.45 -16.10 6.21
N LYS A 192 5.84 -15.76 7.44
CA LYS A 192 6.29 -16.74 8.43
C LYS A 192 5.21 -17.78 8.74
N SER A 193 3.94 -17.38 8.81
CA SER A 193 2.83 -18.33 9.00
C SER A 193 2.57 -19.26 7.81
N LEU A 194 3.19 -18.97 6.66
CA LEU A 194 3.12 -19.76 5.43
C LEU A 194 4.45 -20.50 5.14
N ASP A 195 5.28 -20.71 6.17
CA ASP A 195 6.60 -21.36 6.09
C ASP A 195 7.66 -20.60 5.26
N TYR A 196 7.51 -19.28 5.08
CA TYR A 196 8.51 -18.42 4.43
C TYR A 196 9.33 -17.64 5.46
N LEU A 197 10.65 -17.83 5.44
CA LEU A 197 11.58 -17.14 6.34
C LEU A 197 12.40 -16.10 5.57
N PRO A 198 12.70 -14.93 6.16
CA PRO A 198 13.55 -13.93 5.52
C PRO A 198 14.98 -14.46 5.34
N LEU A 199 15.64 -14.10 4.24
CA LEU A 199 17.07 -14.37 4.07
C LEU A 199 17.89 -13.51 5.04
N ILE A 200 19.00 -14.06 5.52
CA ILE A 200 19.96 -13.33 6.36
C ILE A 200 20.63 -12.20 5.55
N SER A 201 20.98 -12.49 4.29
CA SER A 201 21.66 -11.56 3.38
C SER A 201 20.75 -10.44 2.86
N ASP A 202 19.45 -10.69 2.78
CA ASP A 202 18.45 -9.71 2.33
C ASP A 202 17.10 -9.97 3.00
N PRO A 203 16.77 -9.26 4.11
CA PRO A 203 15.53 -9.48 4.84
C PRO A 203 14.26 -8.99 4.11
N GLY A 204 14.39 -8.45 2.90
CA GLY A 204 13.29 -8.19 1.97
C GLY A 204 12.98 -9.36 1.04
N VAL A 205 13.78 -10.41 1.07
CA VAL A 205 13.55 -11.68 0.36
C VAL A 205 13.21 -12.78 1.35
N PHE A 206 12.19 -13.56 1.03
CA PHE A 206 11.76 -14.70 1.84
C PHE A 206 11.92 -16.00 1.05
N TYR A 207 12.22 -17.09 1.76
CA TYR A 207 12.46 -18.39 1.17
C TYR A 207 11.72 -19.48 1.93
N ASN A 208 11.16 -20.44 1.19
CA ASN A 208 10.60 -21.67 1.72
C ASN A 208 11.49 -22.85 1.30
N ALA A 209 12.19 -23.43 2.28
CA ALA A 209 13.15 -24.51 2.07
C ALA A 209 12.51 -25.83 1.60
N LYS A 210 11.24 -26.07 1.96
CA LYS A 210 10.54 -27.31 1.59
C LYS A 210 10.16 -27.32 0.12
N THR A 211 9.81 -26.16 -0.42
CA THR A 211 9.31 -26.03 -1.80
C THR A 211 10.33 -25.41 -2.75
N CYS A 212 11.45 -24.88 -2.24
CA CYS A 212 12.43 -24.11 -3.00
C CYS A 212 11.86 -22.87 -3.69
N HIS A 213 10.92 -22.17 -3.04
CA HIS A 213 10.33 -20.94 -3.57
C HIS A 213 10.84 -19.69 -2.83
N PHE A 214 11.04 -18.63 -3.59
CA PHE A 214 11.43 -17.31 -3.11
C PHE A 214 10.30 -16.30 -3.32
N ILE A 215 10.21 -15.34 -2.40
CA ILE A 215 9.35 -14.16 -2.52
C ILE A 215 10.25 -12.94 -2.33
N VAL A 216 10.40 -12.14 -3.37
CA VAL A 216 11.06 -10.84 -3.30
C VAL A 216 10.00 -9.80 -2.99
N THR A 217 10.20 -8.99 -1.95
CA THR A 217 9.25 -7.94 -1.55
C THR A 217 9.88 -6.55 -1.67
N TYR A 218 9.12 -5.61 -2.23
CA TYR A 218 9.45 -4.19 -2.23
C TYR A 218 8.18 -3.37 -2.07
N ILE A 219 7.88 -3.01 -0.82
CA ILE A 219 6.65 -2.29 -0.43
C ILE A 219 5.41 -3.04 -0.92
N ASP A 220 4.79 -2.59 -2.01
CA ASP A 220 3.59 -3.19 -2.60
C ASP A 220 3.92 -4.22 -3.70
N ASN A 221 5.11 -4.20 -4.29
CA ASN A 221 5.48 -5.08 -5.41
C ASN A 221 6.10 -6.38 -4.88
N CYS A 222 5.70 -7.51 -5.46
CA CYS A 222 6.27 -8.82 -5.14
C CYS A 222 6.67 -9.59 -6.40
N LEU A 223 7.81 -10.28 -6.35
CA LEU A 223 8.13 -11.37 -7.26
C LEU A 223 8.04 -12.70 -6.53
N PHE A 224 7.49 -13.70 -7.20
CA PHE A 224 7.42 -15.08 -6.76
C PHE A 224 8.27 -15.90 -7.73
N ILE A 225 9.28 -16.57 -7.21
CA ILE A 225 10.28 -17.26 -8.02
C ILE A 225 10.42 -18.68 -7.50
N GLY A 226 10.26 -19.69 -8.35
CA GLY A 226 10.44 -21.07 -7.92
C GLY A 226 10.04 -22.11 -8.97
N PRO A 227 10.33 -23.39 -8.71
CA PRO A 227 10.24 -24.44 -9.72
C PRO A 227 8.79 -24.84 -10.10
N ASN A 228 7.77 -24.43 -9.35
CA ASN A 228 6.41 -24.94 -9.54
C ASN A 228 5.34 -23.83 -9.53
N ILE A 229 4.71 -23.61 -10.68
CA ILE A 229 3.64 -22.61 -10.85
C ILE A 229 2.42 -22.86 -9.96
N GLY A 230 2.10 -24.13 -9.68
CA GLY A 230 0.98 -24.52 -8.82
C GLY A 230 1.16 -24.01 -7.39
N TYR A 231 2.37 -24.15 -6.84
CA TYR A 231 2.72 -23.60 -5.52
C TYR A 231 2.62 -22.08 -5.48
N ILE A 232 3.13 -21.38 -6.50
CA ILE A 232 3.02 -19.91 -6.61
C ILE A 232 1.55 -19.50 -6.67
N THR A 233 0.75 -20.17 -7.49
CA THR A 233 -0.68 -19.88 -7.67
C THR A 233 -1.44 -20.06 -6.36
N ASP A 234 -1.20 -21.15 -5.63
CA ASP A 234 -1.84 -21.41 -4.34
C ASP A 234 -1.36 -20.43 -3.26
N LEU A 235 -0.08 -20.06 -3.24
CA LEU A 235 0.44 -19.01 -2.37
C LEU A 235 -0.25 -17.67 -2.64
N LYS A 236 -0.33 -17.22 -3.90
CA LYS A 236 -1.05 -15.99 -4.29
C LYS A 236 -2.50 -16.02 -3.80
N LYS A 237 -3.21 -17.15 -3.95
CA LYS A 237 -4.57 -17.34 -3.42
C LYS A 237 -4.63 -17.19 -1.90
N ARG A 238 -3.70 -17.81 -1.16
CA ARG A 238 -3.63 -17.72 0.31
C ARG A 238 -3.34 -16.29 0.78
N LEU A 239 -2.41 -15.58 0.13
CA LEU A 239 -2.14 -14.17 0.39
C LEU A 239 -3.39 -13.32 0.13
N ASN A 240 -4.06 -13.54 -1.00
CA ASN A 240 -5.26 -12.80 -1.39
C ASN A 240 -6.43 -12.95 -0.39
N LYS A 241 -6.51 -14.08 0.32
CA LYS A 241 -7.50 -14.30 1.39
C LYS A 241 -7.28 -13.39 2.61
N VAL A 242 -6.07 -12.88 2.81
CA VAL A 242 -5.71 -12.02 3.95
C VAL A 242 -5.60 -10.57 3.52
N TYR A 243 -4.81 -10.31 2.48
CA TYR A 243 -4.60 -8.99 1.91
C TYR A 243 -4.81 -9.05 0.41
N ALA A 244 -5.67 -8.16 -0.10
CA ALA A 244 -5.97 -8.12 -1.53
C ALA A 244 -4.70 -7.93 -2.36
N ILE A 245 -4.52 -8.78 -3.37
CA ILE A 245 -3.42 -8.67 -4.35
C ILE A 245 -4.00 -8.46 -5.75
N GLU A 246 -3.29 -7.68 -6.57
CA GLU A 246 -3.47 -7.58 -8.01
C GLU A 246 -2.45 -8.52 -8.64
N ASP A 247 -2.91 -9.67 -9.14
CA ASP A 247 -2.06 -10.63 -9.84
C ASP A 247 -1.67 -10.06 -11.21
N LEU A 248 -0.37 -9.98 -11.47
CA LEU A 248 0.19 -9.42 -12.71
C LEU A 248 0.69 -10.51 -13.66
N GLY A 249 0.59 -11.79 -13.26
CA GLY A 249 1.07 -12.93 -14.06
C GLY A 249 2.60 -12.97 -14.17
N PRO A 250 3.15 -13.41 -15.31
CA PRO A 250 4.60 -13.45 -15.52
C PRO A 250 5.24 -12.07 -15.33
N ALA A 251 6.42 -12.05 -14.69
CA ALA A 251 7.11 -10.80 -14.41
C ALA A 251 7.51 -10.07 -15.70
N ALA A 252 6.95 -8.87 -15.88
CA ALA A 252 7.21 -8.02 -17.05
C ALA A 252 7.90 -6.69 -16.68
N TYR A 253 7.65 -6.18 -15.48
CA TYR A 253 8.25 -4.94 -14.99
C TYR A 253 8.42 -4.97 -13.48
N PHE A 254 9.66 -4.84 -12.99
CA PHE A 254 9.93 -4.77 -11.56
C PHE A 254 10.85 -3.59 -11.24
N LEU A 255 10.42 -2.72 -10.33
CA LEU A 255 11.18 -1.57 -9.83
C LEU A 255 11.83 -0.68 -10.90
N GLY A 256 11.10 -0.43 -11.99
CA GLY A 256 11.56 0.42 -13.09
C GLY A 256 12.40 -0.30 -14.14
N VAL A 257 12.59 -1.61 -14.02
CA VAL A 257 13.25 -2.46 -15.01
C VAL A 257 12.21 -3.27 -15.77
N GLN A 258 12.26 -3.22 -17.10
CA GLN A 258 11.50 -4.13 -17.96
C GLN A 258 12.19 -5.50 -17.98
N ILE A 259 11.38 -6.56 -17.88
CA ILE A 259 11.83 -7.95 -17.87
C ILE A 259 11.30 -8.61 -19.14
N ILE A 260 12.20 -9.16 -19.96
CA ILE A 260 11.86 -9.86 -21.20
C ILE A 260 12.52 -11.23 -21.18
N ARG A 261 11.73 -12.29 -20.95
CA ARG A 261 12.28 -13.63 -20.83
C ARG A 261 12.18 -14.40 -22.15
N ASP A 262 13.33 -14.80 -22.68
CA ASP A 262 13.45 -15.81 -23.73
C ASP A 262 13.61 -17.17 -23.06
N ARG A 263 12.48 -17.84 -22.83
CA ARG A 263 12.42 -19.11 -22.10
C ARG A 263 13.14 -20.26 -22.83
N PRO A 264 12.96 -20.47 -24.16
CA PRO A 264 13.69 -21.51 -24.90
C PRO A 264 15.21 -21.39 -24.79
N ASN A 265 15.75 -20.17 -24.85
CA ASN A 265 17.19 -19.92 -24.77
C ASN A 265 17.69 -19.61 -23.36
N ARG A 266 16.82 -19.65 -22.33
CA ARG A 266 17.12 -19.33 -20.93
C ARG A 266 17.83 -17.98 -20.77
N ARG A 267 17.23 -16.92 -21.33
CA ARG A 267 17.73 -15.52 -21.25
C ARG A 267 16.68 -14.56 -20.69
N LEU A 268 17.16 -13.44 -20.14
CA LEU A 268 16.40 -12.35 -19.50
C LEU A 268 16.84 -10.98 -20.02
#